data_AF-A0A0C2DNY2-F1
#
_entry.id   AF-A0A0C2DNY2-F1
#
_cell.length_a   1.000
_cell.length_b   1.000
_cell.length_c   1.000
_cell.angle_alpha   90.00
_cell.angle_beta   90.00
_cell.angle_gamma   90.00
#
_symmetry.space_group_name_H-M   'P 1'
#
loop_
_entity.id
_entity.type
_entity.pdbx_description
1 polymer ?
#
loop_
_entity_poly.entity_id
_entity_poly.type
_entity_poly.pdbx_seq_one_letter_code
_entity_poly.pdbx_strand_id
1 'polypeptide(L)'
;MFTKQGWAVMFDEESRVTILSTGSFSMLTFCIFVASVAINKYEEDKRIVPKLIEPPSVIVAPSHEFCDGFLYLIAVYTRVNEPEARNRFRNSYGSLSSKYNFTVIFPLGTGDGEANNGVMQEYHQFGDILQTNFDDSFRNLTLKAGITSYSISNFVRENCTSVRAVLKLDDDVEWNVQKMVAKMATVDVKGKRLYCEVRQCGIPQRLKGGK
;
A
#
# COMPACT_ATOMS: atom_id res chain seq x y z
N MET A 1 17.08 23.72 -10.87
CA MET A 1 17.05 22.41 -11.57
C MET A 1 16.85 21.32 -10.52
N PHE A 2 15.60 21.07 -10.11
CA PHE A 2 15.22 19.98 -9.19
C PHE A 2 13.87 19.44 -9.64
N THR A 3 13.87 18.54 -10.62
CA THR A 3 12.67 17.80 -11.01
C THR A 3 12.65 16.48 -10.24
N LYS A 4 12.30 16.53 -8.95
CA LYS A 4 11.94 15.30 -8.21
C LYS A 4 10.55 14.88 -8.70
N GLN A 5 10.49 13.75 -9.38
CA GLN A 5 9.24 13.09 -9.76
C GLN A 5 8.47 12.79 -8.46
N GLY A 6 7.36 13.49 -8.24
CA GLY A 6 6.42 13.15 -7.16
C GLY A 6 5.53 11.99 -7.58
N TRP A 7 5.14 11.16 -6.62
CA TRP A 7 4.33 9.96 -6.81
C TRP A 7 3.00 10.17 -6.08
N ALA A 8 1.91 9.60 -6.59
CA ALA A 8 0.61 9.65 -5.94
C ALA A 8 0.19 8.22 -5.55
N VAL A 9 -0.04 8.02 -4.26
CA VAL A 9 -0.74 6.86 -3.72
C VAL A 9 -2.03 7.38 -3.11
N MET A 10 -3.17 7.14 -3.74
CA MET A 10 -4.48 7.51 -3.21
C MET A 10 -5.19 6.29 -2.64
N PHE A 11 -5.92 6.52 -1.56
CA PHE A 11 -6.49 5.52 -0.69
C PHE A 11 -8.01 5.54 -0.85
N ASP A 12 -8.58 4.36 -1.02
CA ASP A 12 -10.00 4.10 -0.85
C ASP A 12 -10.13 2.85 0.03
N GLU A 13 -10.99 2.92 1.03
CA GLU A 13 -11.24 1.84 1.99
C GLU A 13 -12.13 0.74 1.41
N GLU A 14 -12.88 1.03 0.35
CA GLU A 14 -13.87 0.12 -0.21
C GLU A 14 -13.41 -0.56 -1.53
N SER A 15 -12.31 -0.08 -2.12
CA SER A 15 -11.78 -0.61 -3.38
C SER A 15 -10.72 -1.68 -3.16
N ARG A 16 -11.12 -2.95 -3.34
CA ARG A 16 -10.27 -4.16 -3.27
C ARG A 16 -9.12 -4.19 -4.30
N VAL A 17 -9.23 -3.37 -5.37
CA VAL A 17 -8.20 -3.23 -6.41
C VAL A 17 -8.10 -1.76 -6.82
N THR A 18 -6.89 -1.21 -6.79
CA THR A 18 -6.66 0.19 -7.13
C THR A 18 -5.37 0.37 -7.94
N ILE A 19 -5.44 0.99 -9.12
CA ILE A 19 -4.28 1.30 -9.97
C ILE A 19 -3.94 2.79 -9.87
N LEU A 20 -2.66 3.08 -9.67
CA LEU A 20 -2.11 4.42 -9.55
C LEU A 20 -1.13 4.71 -10.69
N SER A 21 -1.31 5.84 -11.37
CA SER A 21 -0.32 6.34 -12.35
C SER A 21 0.71 7.25 -11.69
N THR A 22 1.95 7.18 -12.17
CA THR A 22 3.10 7.87 -11.59
C THR A 22 3.25 9.26 -12.19
N GLY A 23 2.92 10.33 -11.43
CA GLY A 23 3.00 11.70 -11.91
C GLY A 23 3.16 12.74 -10.79
N SER A 24 3.88 13.83 -11.08
CA SER A 24 4.41 14.79 -10.11
C SER A 24 3.39 15.37 -9.11
N PHE A 25 3.60 15.16 -7.81
CA PHE A 25 2.79 15.72 -6.72
C PHE A 25 3.64 16.47 -5.69
N SER A 26 3.08 17.55 -5.13
CA SER A 26 3.65 18.29 -4.00
C SER A 26 3.29 17.61 -2.69
N MET A 27 4.27 17.48 -1.78
CA MET A 27 4.16 16.81 -0.47
C MET A 27 3.06 17.40 0.43
N LEU A 28 2.75 18.70 0.25
CA LEU A 28 1.78 19.43 1.07
C LEU A 28 0.32 18.99 0.84
N THR A 29 0.01 18.53 -0.37
CA THR A 29 -1.37 18.16 -0.76
C THR A 29 -1.77 16.78 -0.22
N PHE A 30 -0.79 15.90 0.06
CA PHE A 30 -1.02 14.57 0.62
C PHE A 30 -1.49 14.62 2.08
N CYS A 31 -0.86 15.46 2.91
CA CYS A 31 -1.28 15.67 4.30
C CYS A 31 -2.72 16.18 4.39
N ILE A 32 -3.13 17.08 3.48
CA ILE A 32 -4.49 17.63 3.47
C ILE A 32 -5.51 16.55 3.11
N PHE A 33 -5.20 15.65 2.17
CA PHE A 33 -6.13 14.60 1.75
C PHE A 33 -6.31 13.52 2.82
N VAL A 34 -5.23 13.09 3.48
CA VAL A 34 -5.30 12.18 4.64
C VAL A 34 -6.07 12.83 5.79
N ALA A 35 -5.83 14.12 6.05
CA ALA A 35 -6.60 14.88 7.02
C ALA A 35 -8.09 14.91 6.63
N SER A 36 -8.45 15.24 5.39
CA SER A 36 -9.86 15.30 4.97
C SER A 36 -10.60 13.95 5.02
N VAL A 37 -9.93 12.83 4.74
CA VAL A 37 -10.50 11.48 4.88
C VAL A 37 -10.64 11.08 6.35
N ALA A 38 -9.67 11.44 7.21
CA ALA A 38 -9.71 11.15 8.65
C ALA A 38 -10.66 12.06 9.46
N ILE A 39 -11.02 13.24 8.95
CA ILE A 39 -11.77 14.26 9.70
C ILE A 39 -13.27 13.94 9.87
N ASN A 40 -13.84 12.95 9.18
CA ASN A 40 -15.25 12.56 9.43
C ASN A 40 -15.45 11.57 10.59
N LYS A 41 -14.39 11.19 11.31
CA LYS A 41 -14.44 10.37 12.54
C LYS A 41 -13.86 11.10 13.77
N TYR A 42 -13.82 12.43 13.70
CA TYR A 42 -13.00 13.34 14.52
C TYR A 42 -13.40 13.47 16.01
N GLU A 43 -14.55 12.98 16.47
CA GLU A 43 -14.96 13.19 17.88
C GLU A 43 -14.70 12.05 18.86
N GLU A 44 -14.27 10.84 18.44
CA GLU A 44 -14.17 9.72 19.40
C GLU A 44 -12.77 9.38 19.93
N ASP A 45 -11.64 9.85 19.37
CA ASP A 45 -10.34 9.34 19.84
C ASP A 45 -9.20 10.35 19.95
N LYS A 46 -9.16 11.06 21.10
CA LYS A 46 -8.08 11.96 21.51
C LYS A 46 -6.71 11.26 21.70
N ARG A 47 -6.62 9.93 21.62
CA ARG A 47 -5.34 9.19 21.71
C ARG A 47 -4.71 8.87 20.36
N ILE A 48 -5.47 8.88 19.28
CA ILE A 48 -5.01 8.52 17.92
C ILE A 48 -4.34 9.71 17.23
N VAL A 49 -4.83 10.93 17.48
CA VAL A 49 -4.44 12.15 16.75
C VAL A 49 -2.94 12.49 16.85
N PRO A 50 -2.24 12.37 18.01
CA PRO A 50 -0.81 12.68 18.07
C PRO A 50 0.06 11.76 17.22
N LYS A 51 -0.35 10.51 17.03
CA LYS A 51 0.41 9.48 16.29
C LYS A 51 0.36 9.65 14.76
N LEU A 52 -0.52 10.53 14.28
CA LEU A 52 -0.67 10.87 12.85
C LEU A 52 0.10 12.14 12.44
N ILE A 53 0.68 12.86 13.40
CA ILE A 53 1.34 14.17 13.15
C ILE A 53 2.81 13.98 12.75
N GLU A 54 3.47 12.94 13.28
CA GLU A 54 4.83 12.59 12.88
C GLU A 54 4.79 11.56 11.74
N PRO A 55 5.65 11.70 10.71
CA PRO A 55 5.72 10.70 9.65
C PRO A 55 6.12 9.36 10.27
N PRO A 56 5.34 8.30 10.01
CA PRO A 56 5.62 6.99 10.58
C PRO A 56 7.00 6.50 10.11
N SER A 57 7.83 6.04 11.04
CA SER A 57 9.17 5.57 10.71
C SER A 57 9.13 4.20 10.05
N VAL A 58 9.97 3.98 9.04
CA VAL A 58 10.16 2.66 8.41
C VAL A 58 11.21 1.89 9.20
N ILE A 59 10.90 0.65 9.57
CA ILE A 59 11.78 -0.25 10.36
C ILE A 59 12.67 -1.03 9.40
N VAL A 60 12.06 -1.70 8.42
CA VAL A 60 12.76 -2.39 7.33
C VAL A 60 12.09 -2.08 5.99
N ALA A 61 12.89 -2.03 4.94
CA ALA A 61 12.44 -1.82 3.58
C ALA A 61 13.26 -2.66 2.61
N PRO A 62 12.71 -3.04 1.45
CA PRO A 62 13.49 -3.71 0.41
C PRO A 62 14.70 -2.89 -0.05
N SER A 63 15.64 -3.55 -0.73
CA SER A 63 16.84 -2.89 -1.27
C SER A 63 16.49 -1.77 -2.28
N HIS A 64 17.43 -0.86 -2.52
CA HIS A 64 17.29 0.19 -3.53
C HIS A 64 17.06 -0.36 -4.94
N GLU A 65 17.60 -1.54 -5.25
CA GLU A 65 17.51 -2.20 -6.56
C GLU A 65 16.25 -3.08 -6.69
N PHE A 66 15.39 -3.12 -5.66
CA PHE A 66 14.24 -4.02 -5.60
C PHE A 66 13.26 -3.87 -6.78
N CYS A 67 13.16 -2.67 -7.35
CA CYS A 67 12.27 -2.35 -8.46
C CYS A 67 12.97 -2.39 -9.83
N ASP A 68 14.27 -2.69 -9.87
CA ASP A 68 15.04 -2.66 -11.11
C ASP A 68 14.59 -3.76 -12.07
N GLY A 69 14.40 -3.40 -13.34
CA GLY A 69 13.94 -4.33 -14.37
C GLY A 69 12.42 -4.60 -14.37
N PHE A 70 11.64 -4.04 -13.44
CA PHE A 70 10.18 -4.19 -13.39
C PHE A 70 9.44 -2.90 -13.78
N LEU A 71 8.33 -3.06 -14.51
CA LEU A 71 7.49 -1.94 -14.96
C LEU A 71 6.34 -1.66 -14.00
N TYR A 72 5.98 -2.62 -13.15
CA TYR A 72 4.84 -2.50 -12.26
C TYR A 72 5.22 -2.94 -10.85
N LEU A 73 4.61 -2.31 -9.85
CA LEU A 73 4.72 -2.72 -8.46
C LEU A 73 3.35 -3.12 -7.95
N ILE A 74 3.27 -4.27 -7.29
CA ILE A 74 2.05 -4.75 -6.65
C ILE A 74 2.26 -4.70 -5.14
N ALA A 75 1.48 -3.87 -4.46
CA ALA A 75 1.47 -3.79 -3.00
C ALA A 75 0.33 -4.66 -2.47
N VAL A 76 0.67 -5.72 -1.73
CA VAL A 76 -0.30 -6.69 -1.20
C VAL A 76 -0.46 -6.50 0.31
N TYR A 77 -1.63 -6.05 0.71
CA TYR A 77 -1.93 -5.69 2.09
C TYR A 77 -2.31 -6.95 2.87
N THR A 78 -1.42 -7.40 3.74
CA THR A 78 -1.60 -8.57 4.61
C THR A 78 -1.47 -8.16 6.07
N ARG A 79 -1.76 -9.06 7.02
CA ARG A 79 -1.50 -8.81 8.44
C ARG A 79 -0.12 -9.29 8.86
N VAL A 80 0.48 -8.60 9.83
CA VAL A 80 1.79 -8.97 10.39
C VAL A 80 1.86 -10.45 10.81
N ASN A 81 0.76 -10.98 11.38
CA ASN A 81 0.64 -12.35 11.89
C ASN A 81 0.14 -13.38 10.85
N GLU A 82 0.15 -13.06 9.55
CA GLU A 82 -0.30 -13.94 8.48
C GLU A 82 0.81 -14.24 7.44
N PRO A 83 1.94 -14.85 7.85
CA PRO A 83 3.03 -15.19 6.92
C PRO A 83 2.59 -16.20 5.85
N GLU A 84 1.63 -17.07 6.17
CA GLU A 84 1.09 -18.02 5.19
C GLU A 84 0.34 -17.33 4.04
N ALA A 85 -0.35 -16.23 4.30
CA ALA A 85 -1.03 -15.47 3.25
C ALA A 85 -0.02 -14.88 2.27
N ARG A 86 1.07 -14.31 2.79
CA ARG A 86 2.20 -13.81 1.98
C ARG A 86 2.83 -14.93 1.14
N ASN A 87 3.11 -16.07 1.75
CA ASN A 87 3.67 -17.23 1.05
C ASN A 87 2.72 -17.79 -0.03
N ARG A 88 1.41 -17.85 0.24
CA ARG A 88 0.41 -18.23 -0.78
C ARG A 88 0.43 -17.27 -1.95
N PHE A 89 0.55 -15.96 -1.71
CA PHE A 89 0.65 -14.97 -2.78
C PHE A 89 1.94 -15.12 -3.59
N ARG A 90 3.09 -15.28 -2.92
CA ARG A 90 4.40 -15.52 -3.57
C ARG A 90 4.35 -16.75 -4.49
N ASN A 91 3.82 -17.86 -3.99
CA ASN A 91 3.76 -19.13 -4.71
C ASN A 91 2.71 -19.15 -5.83
N SER A 92 1.65 -18.34 -5.73
CA SER A 92 0.61 -18.24 -6.75
C SER A 92 0.91 -17.11 -7.75
N TYR A 93 0.40 -15.91 -7.50
CA TYR A 93 0.54 -14.77 -8.40
C TYR A 93 1.98 -14.29 -8.53
N GLY A 94 2.77 -14.34 -7.44
CA GLY A 94 4.17 -13.93 -7.43
C GLY A 94 5.05 -14.70 -8.42
N SER A 95 4.73 -15.96 -8.70
CA SER A 95 5.43 -16.78 -9.71
C SER A 95 5.32 -16.23 -11.14
N LEU A 96 4.35 -15.34 -11.38
CA LEU A 96 4.09 -14.71 -12.67
C LEU A 96 4.78 -13.34 -12.82
N SER A 97 5.49 -12.87 -11.79
CA SER A 97 6.21 -11.59 -11.74
C SER A 97 7.07 -11.32 -12.98
N SER A 98 8.01 -12.22 -13.27
CA SER A 98 8.91 -12.09 -14.43
C SER A 98 8.17 -12.15 -15.76
N LYS A 99 7.09 -12.94 -15.85
CA LYS A 99 6.29 -13.08 -17.08
C LYS A 99 5.54 -11.80 -17.44
N TYR A 100 5.10 -11.05 -16.43
CA TYR A 100 4.27 -9.85 -16.61
C TYR A 100 4.96 -8.55 -16.13
N ASN A 101 6.27 -8.57 -15.93
CA ASN A 101 7.11 -7.41 -15.57
C ASN A 101 6.62 -6.65 -14.33
N PHE A 102 6.25 -7.36 -13.27
CA PHE A 102 5.94 -6.75 -11.99
C PHE A 102 6.76 -7.34 -10.84
N THR A 103 6.96 -6.55 -9.79
CA THR A 103 7.46 -7.02 -8.49
C THR A 103 6.37 -6.84 -7.42
N VAL A 104 6.50 -7.55 -6.29
CA VAL A 104 5.48 -7.64 -5.24
C VAL A 104 6.08 -7.18 -3.92
N ILE A 105 5.44 -6.23 -3.24
CA ILE A 105 5.84 -5.74 -1.92
C ILE A 105 4.75 -5.99 -0.89
N PHE A 106 5.15 -6.39 0.31
CA PHE A 106 4.27 -6.62 1.46
C PHE A 106 4.43 -5.48 2.49
N PRO A 107 3.59 -4.45 2.46
CA PRO A 107 3.54 -3.44 3.51
C PRO A 107 2.95 -4.02 4.81
N LEU A 108 3.70 -3.91 5.90
CA LEU A 108 3.33 -4.42 7.22
C LEU A 108 3.48 -3.35 8.31
N GLY A 109 2.71 -3.51 9.38
CA GLY A 109 2.96 -2.82 10.65
C GLY A 109 3.79 -3.67 11.61
N THR A 110 3.84 -3.23 12.86
CA THR A 110 4.40 -3.96 13.99
C THR A 110 3.32 -4.80 14.67
N GLY A 111 3.69 -6.01 15.09
CA GLY A 111 2.87 -6.86 15.93
C GLY A 111 3.48 -7.01 17.32
N ASP A 112 3.18 -8.14 17.97
CA ASP A 112 3.91 -8.56 19.16
C ASP A 112 5.37 -8.93 18.85
N GLY A 113 6.15 -9.24 19.89
CA GLY A 113 7.57 -9.56 19.74
C GLY A 113 7.82 -10.78 18.84
N GLU A 114 6.94 -11.78 18.87
CA GLU A 114 7.08 -12.99 18.05
C GLU A 114 6.78 -12.69 16.58
N ALA A 115 5.69 -11.97 16.30
CA ALA A 115 5.31 -11.54 14.96
C ALA A 115 6.39 -10.64 14.33
N ASN A 116 6.95 -9.68 15.09
CA ASN A 116 8.02 -8.82 14.59
C ASN A 116 9.30 -9.61 14.29
N ASN A 117 9.67 -10.57 15.15
CA ASN A 117 10.82 -11.43 14.90
C ASN A 117 10.62 -12.31 13.66
N GLY A 118 9.42 -12.87 13.48
CA GLY A 118 9.05 -13.63 12.29
C GLY A 118 9.13 -12.79 11.02
N VAL A 119 8.63 -11.55 11.07
CA VAL A 119 8.72 -10.60 9.95
C VAL A 119 10.17 -10.24 9.63
N MET A 120 11.04 -10.07 10.62
CA MET A 120 12.46 -9.82 10.38
C MET A 120 13.15 -11.00 9.68
N GLN A 121 12.85 -12.24 10.09
CA GLN A 121 13.37 -13.43 9.43
C GLN A 121 12.87 -13.53 7.98
N GLU A 122 11.58 -13.29 7.77
CA GLU A 122 10.96 -13.28 6.45
C GLU A 122 11.55 -12.19 5.54
N TYR A 123 11.79 -11.00 6.09
CA TYR A 123 12.47 -9.91 5.38
C TYR A 123 13.88 -10.34 4.93
N HIS A 124 14.66 -10.97 5.81
CA HIS A 124 15.99 -11.47 5.43
C HIS A 124 15.94 -12.59 4.39
N GLN A 125 14.86 -13.38 4.37
CA GLN A 125 14.70 -14.49 3.45
C GLN A 125 14.24 -14.04 2.05
N PHE A 126 13.27 -13.12 1.97
CA PHE A 126 12.62 -12.76 0.70
C PHE A 126 12.92 -11.34 0.23
N GLY A 127 13.27 -10.42 1.13
CA GLY A 127 13.61 -9.04 0.79
C GLY A 127 12.45 -8.19 0.26
N ASP A 128 11.20 -8.65 0.39
CA ASP A 128 10.00 -8.03 -0.19
C ASP A 128 9.07 -7.38 0.85
N ILE A 129 9.55 -7.21 2.09
CA ILE A 129 8.79 -6.62 3.19
C ILE A 129 9.13 -5.14 3.37
N LEU A 130 8.08 -4.31 3.50
CA LEU A 130 8.16 -2.94 3.97
C LEU A 130 7.46 -2.82 5.32
N GLN A 131 8.22 -2.85 6.41
CA GLN A 131 7.66 -2.75 7.76
C GLN A 131 7.72 -1.31 8.26
N THR A 132 6.58 -0.78 8.65
CA THR A 132 6.43 0.56 9.22
C THR A 132 6.14 0.47 10.72
N ASN A 133 6.67 1.41 11.51
CA ASN A 133 6.45 1.51 12.94
C ASN A 133 5.05 2.04 13.27
N PHE A 134 4.05 1.21 13.00
CA PHE A 134 2.69 1.39 13.48
C PHE A 134 2.16 0.05 13.94
N ASP A 135 1.39 0.05 15.01
CA ASP A 135 0.85 -1.18 15.58
C ASP A 135 -0.27 -1.72 14.66
N ASP A 136 -0.04 -2.89 14.07
CA ASP A 136 -0.96 -3.57 13.17
C ASP A 136 -2.09 -4.29 13.93
N SER A 137 -2.09 -4.25 15.27
CA SER A 137 -3.19 -4.73 16.11
C SER A 137 -4.38 -3.77 16.18
N PHE A 138 -4.23 -2.53 15.68
CA PHE A 138 -5.32 -1.56 15.65
C PHE A 138 -6.46 -2.06 14.76
N ARG A 139 -7.64 -2.27 15.37
CA ARG A 139 -8.91 -2.61 14.69
C ARG A 139 -9.38 -1.58 13.65
N ASN A 140 -8.71 -0.43 13.54
CA ASN A 140 -9.04 0.60 12.56
C ASN A 140 -8.26 0.37 11.26
N LEU A 141 -8.84 -0.42 10.35
CA LEU A 141 -8.33 -0.68 9.00
C LEU A 141 -7.97 0.61 8.25
N THR A 142 -8.70 1.71 8.51
CA THR A 142 -8.41 3.08 8.05
C THR A 142 -6.98 3.54 8.34
N LEU A 143 -6.52 3.35 9.58
CA LEU A 143 -5.20 3.82 10.00
C LEU A 143 -4.10 2.97 9.39
N LYS A 144 -4.31 1.65 9.38
CA LYS A 144 -3.42 0.71 8.68
C LYS A 144 -3.25 1.14 7.23
N ALA A 145 -4.35 1.34 6.50
CA ALA A 145 -4.31 1.72 5.10
C ALA A 145 -3.59 3.06 4.90
N GLY A 146 -3.94 4.10 5.66
CA GLY A 146 -3.34 5.44 5.54
C GLY A 146 -1.83 5.46 5.80
N ILE A 147 -1.40 4.86 6.91
CA ILE A 147 0.01 4.83 7.32
C ILE A 147 0.84 3.97 6.38
N THR A 148 0.41 2.74 6.08
CA THR A 148 1.15 1.83 5.19
C THR A 148 1.32 2.44 3.81
N SER A 149 0.27 3.03 3.23
CA SER A 149 0.43 3.57 1.87
C SER A 149 1.18 4.91 1.82
N TYR A 150 1.25 5.67 2.92
CA TYR A 150 2.24 6.75 3.04
C TYR A 150 3.67 6.17 2.95
N SER A 151 3.96 5.12 3.72
CA SER A 151 5.27 4.47 3.69
C SER A 151 5.62 3.90 2.32
N ILE A 152 4.67 3.23 1.65
CA ILE A 152 4.85 2.72 0.29
C ILE A 152 5.10 3.88 -0.67
N SER A 153 4.33 4.97 -0.57
CA SER A 153 4.52 6.14 -1.43
C SER A 153 5.93 6.73 -1.30
N ASN A 154 6.46 6.80 -0.08
CA ASN A 154 7.82 7.27 0.16
C ASN A 154 8.86 6.29 -0.38
N PHE A 155 8.68 4.99 -0.12
CA PHE A 155 9.57 3.94 -0.61
C PHE A 155 9.65 3.95 -2.14
N VAL A 156 8.50 3.96 -2.82
CA VAL A 156 8.41 4.00 -4.28
C VAL A 156 9.09 5.23 -4.84
N ARG A 157 8.89 6.39 -4.18
CA ARG A 157 9.50 7.64 -4.60
C ARG A 157 11.02 7.60 -4.60
N GLU A 158 11.59 6.92 -3.62
CA GLU A 158 13.03 6.91 -3.40
C GLU A 158 13.72 5.78 -4.16
N ASN A 159 13.04 4.64 -4.35
CA ASN A 159 13.66 3.39 -4.79
C ASN A 159 13.11 2.82 -6.11
N CYS A 160 11.93 3.25 -6.57
CA CYS A 160 11.23 2.57 -7.67
C CYS A 160 10.99 3.48 -8.88
N THR A 161 12.05 4.13 -9.36
CA THR A 161 11.95 5.07 -10.51
C THR A 161 11.62 4.40 -11.85
N SER A 162 11.85 3.09 -11.98
CA SER A 162 11.51 2.26 -13.14
C SER A 162 10.02 1.94 -13.27
N VAL A 163 9.27 2.00 -12.17
CA VAL A 163 7.89 1.56 -12.10
C VAL A 163 6.96 2.59 -12.74
N ARG A 164 6.10 2.14 -13.66
CA ARG A 164 5.08 2.94 -14.36
C ARG A 164 3.75 3.08 -13.61
N ALA A 165 3.40 2.07 -12.83
CA ALA A 165 2.15 2.03 -12.09
C ALA A 165 2.27 1.13 -10.87
N VAL A 166 1.58 1.52 -9.80
CA VAL A 166 1.45 0.74 -8.58
C VAL A 166 0.02 0.21 -8.49
N LEU A 167 -0.11 -1.08 -8.16
CA LEU A 167 -1.37 -1.74 -7.91
C LEU A 167 -1.48 -2.08 -6.42
N LYS A 168 -2.49 -1.56 -5.74
CA LYS A 168 -2.87 -2.04 -4.42
C LYS A 168 -3.80 -3.25 -4.57
N LEU A 169 -3.50 -4.31 -3.82
CA LEU A 169 -4.34 -5.50 -3.65
C LEU A 169 -4.47 -5.82 -2.16
N ASP A 170 -5.65 -6.26 -1.76
CA ASP A 170 -5.84 -6.95 -0.48
C ASP A 170 -5.53 -8.45 -0.66
N ASP A 171 -5.26 -9.16 0.44
CA ASP A 171 -4.80 -10.55 0.41
C ASP A 171 -5.90 -11.59 0.15
N ASP A 172 -7.16 -11.17 0.23
CA ASP A 172 -8.36 -11.97 -0.07
C ASP A 172 -8.88 -11.79 -1.50
N VAL A 173 -8.10 -11.11 -2.36
CA VAL A 173 -8.50 -10.80 -3.74
C VAL A 173 -7.96 -11.82 -4.73
N GLU A 174 -8.88 -12.54 -5.36
CA GLU A 174 -8.58 -13.27 -6.58
C GLU A 174 -8.64 -12.32 -7.80
N TRP A 175 -7.58 -12.33 -8.61
CA TRP A 175 -7.49 -11.43 -9.76
C TRP A 175 -6.88 -12.12 -10.97
N ASN A 176 -7.25 -11.65 -12.17
CA ASN A 176 -6.69 -12.12 -13.42
C ASN A 176 -5.47 -11.26 -13.78
N VAL A 177 -4.27 -11.78 -13.49
CA VAL A 177 -2.99 -11.09 -13.70
C VAL A 177 -2.86 -10.55 -15.12
N GLN A 178 -3.15 -11.37 -16.13
CA GLN A 178 -3.02 -10.96 -17.53
C GLN A 178 -3.93 -9.79 -17.87
N LYS A 179 -5.22 -9.87 -17.50
CA LYS A 179 -6.19 -8.80 -17.77
C LYS A 179 -5.82 -7.52 -17.03
N MET A 180 -5.38 -7.64 -15.79
CA MET A 180 -5.03 -6.47 -14.98
C MET A 180 -3.75 -5.80 -15.47
N VAL A 181 -2.71 -6.56 -15.79
CA VAL A 181 -1.48 -6.00 -16.37
C VAL A 181 -1.75 -5.35 -17.72
N ALA A 182 -2.60 -5.95 -18.56
CA ALA A 182 -3.06 -5.31 -19.79
C ALA A 182 -3.78 -3.98 -19.51
N LYS A 183 -4.61 -3.91 -18.47
CA LYS A 183 -5.26 -2.66 -18.04
C LYS A 183 -4.23 -1.63 -17.55
N MET A 184 -3.26 -2.04 -16.73
CA MET A 184 -2.18 -1.18 -16.25
C MET A 184 -1.31 -0.64 -17.40
N ALA A 185 -1.11 -1.43 -18.47
CA ALA A 185 -0.40 -0.97 -19.66
C ALA A 185 -1.11 0.18 -20.38
N THR A 186 -2.45 0.24 -20.33
CA THR A 186 -3.26 1.33 -20.92
C THR A 186 -3.37 2.57 -20.05
N VAL A 187 -2.89 2.53 -18.81
CA VAL A 187 -2.96 3.67 -17.90
C VAL A 187 -2.10 4.81 -18.42
N ASP A 188 -2.72 5.99 -18.50
CA ASP A 188 -2.03 7.23 -18.84
C ASP A 188 -1.08 7.63 -17.71
N VAL A 189 0.22 7.52 -18.00
CA VAL A 189 1.32 7.88 -17.10
C VAL A 189 1.58 9.38 -17.04
N LYS A 190 1.03 10.17 -17.98
CA LYS A 190 1.17 11.64 -17.97
C LYS A 190 0.07 12.28 -17.10
N GLY A 191 -1.08 11.62 -16.98
CA GLY A 191 -2.17 12.04 -16.11
C GLY A 191 -1.96 11.60 -14.66
N LYS A 192 -2.31 12.46 -13.70
CA LYS A 192 -2.35 12.14 -12.25
C LYS A 192 -3.68 11.46 -11.94
N ARG A 193 -3.79 10.14 -12.15
CA ARG A 193 -5.08 9.44 -12.16
C ARG A 193 -5.06 8.20 -11.27
N LEU A 194 -6.15 8.06 -10.53
CA LEU A 194 -6.53 6.86 -9.79
C LEU A 194 -7.56 6.10 -10.61
N TYR A 195 -7.40 4.79 -10.69
CA TYR A 195 -8.36 3.91 -11.33
C TYR A 195 -8.82 2.89 -10.29
N CYS A 196 -10.12 2.95 -9.95
CA CYS A 196 -10.80 1.98 -9.10
C CYS A 196 -12.27 1.86 -9.53
N GLU A 197 -12.99 0.88 -8.98
CA GLU A 197 -14.45 0.83 -9.10
C GLU A 197 -15.05 1.88 -8.14
N VAL A 198 -15.33 3.07 -8.65
CA VAL A 198 -15.92 4.14 -7.84
C VAL A 198 -17.38 3.83 -7.57
N ARG A 199 -17.71 3.53 -6.31
CA ARG A 199 -19.11 3.51 -5.84
C ARG A 199 -19.60 4.95 -5.69
N GLN A 200 -20.61 5.33 -6.45
CA GLN A 200 -21.25 6.64 -6.28
C GLN A 200 -22.14 6.60 -5.03
N CYS A 201 -21.73 7.34 -3.99
CA CYS A 201 -22.44 7.51 -2.71
C CYS A 201 -22.54 6.23 -1.86
N GLY A 202 -21.49 5.94 -1.08
CA GLY A 202 -21.56 4.98 0.02
C GLY A 202 -22.39 5.55 1.17
N ILE A 203 -23.59 5.02 1.39
CA ILE A 203 -24.38 5.36 2.57
C ILE A 203 -23.81 4.56 3.75
N PRO A 204 -23.35 5.19 4.84
CA PRO A 204 -22.84 4.48 6.01
C PRO A 204 -23.91 3.52 6.54
N GLN A 205 -23.69 2.22 6.39
CA GLN A 205 -24.60 1.21 6.94
C GLN A 205 -24.30 1.05 8.43
N ARG A 206 -25.12 1.67 9.28
CA ARG A 206 -25.11 1.41 10.73
C ARG A 206 -25.85 0.10 11.01
N LEU A 207 -25.24 -1.03 10.70
CA LEU A 207 -25.74 -2.32 11.19
C LEU A 207 -25.45 -2.41 12.69
N LYS A 208 -26.50 -2.45 13.52
CA LYS A 208 -26.36 -2.78 14.94
C LYS A 208 -25.89 -4.25 15.04
N GLY A 209 -24.61 -4.45 15.34
CA GLY A 209 -24.07 -5.75 15.74
C GLY A 209 -23.57 -6.68 14.61
N GLY A 210 -22.76 -6.17 13.68
CA GLY A 210 -21.92 -7.03 12.84
C GLY A 210 -20.69 -7.49 13.62
N LYS A 211 -20.59 -8.79 13.88
CA LYS A 211 -19.43 -9.43 14.53
C LYS A 211 -18.16 -9.32 13.69
#